data_AF-A0A7S0S1E4-F1
#
_entry.id   AF-A0A7S0S1E4-F1
#
_cell.length_a   1.000
_cell.length_b   1.000
_cell.length_c   1.000
_cell.angle_alpha   90.00
_cell.angle_beta   90.00
_cell.angle_gamma   90.00
#
_symmetry.space_group_name_H-M   'P 1'
#
loop_
_entity.id
_entity.type
_entity.pdbx_description
1 polymer ?
#
loop_
_entity_poly.entity_id
_entity_poly.type
_entity_poly.pdbx_seq_one_letter_code
_entity_poly.pdbx_strand_id
1 'polypeptide(L)'
;SKRAAASALAEVALLCDDDTRLQCVVPYLATLVSDASAAVRCLAVRCLVRVTCSVQSISPSDAKVFQDYVLPCLSLLPNDPEESVRVEYAAGIAKLAEAAHRHLSQLQHDAHEAVTATTQLPAAGAPAGGSQPGNAPAASEQGQAGAEGSA
;
A
#
# COMPACT_ATOMS: atom_id res chain seq x y z
N SER A 1 26.37 12.79 15.76
CA SER A 1 26.03 11.83 16.83
C SER A 1 24.85 10.96 16.37
N LYS A 2 24.71 9.71 16.85
CA LYS A 2 23.60 8.81 16.47
C LYS A 2 22.23 9.46 16.63
N ARG A 3 22.07 10.21 17.73
CA ARG A 3 20.85 10.96 18.05
C ARG A 3 20.48 12.00 16.99
N ALA A 4 21.46 12.78 16.50
CA ALA A 4 21.21 13.75 15.43
C ALA A 4 20.84 13.08 14.11
N ALA A 5 21.52 11.97 13.77
CA ALA A 5 21.22 11.20 12.56
C ALA A 5 19.79 10.60 12.61
N ALA A 6 19.39 10.02 13.75
CA ALA A 6 18.05 9.47 13.94
C ALA A 6 16.96 10.55 13.79
N SER A 7 17.18 11.74 14.37
CA SER A 7 16.26 12.86 14.24
C SER A 7 16.14 13.32 12.78
N ALA A 8 17.27 13.52 12.10
CA ALA A 8 17.27 13.98 10.71
C ALA A 8 16.61 12.97 9.78
N LEU A 9 16.90 11.67 9.96
CA LEU A 9 16.26 10.61 9.20
C LEU A 9 14.74 10.60 9.42
N ALA A 10 14.28 10.76 10.67
CA ALA A 10 12.85 10.80 10.97
C ALA A 10 12.15 12.02 10.35
N GLU A 11 12.80 13.19 10.28
CA GLU A 11 12.23 14.35 9.58
C GLU A 11 12.15 14.12 8.07
N VAL A 12 13.20 13.56 7.45
CA VAL A 12 13.21 13.26 6.01
C VAL A 12 12.19 12.18 5.66
N ALA A 13 12.02 11.17 6.52
CA ALA A 13 11.06 10.09 6.34
C ALA A 13 9.62 10.60 6.16
N LEU A 14 9.28 11.74 6.77
CA LEU A 14 7.96 12.35 6.63
C LEU A 14 7.70 12.94 5.24
N LEU A 15 8.73 13.04 4.40
CA LEU A 15 8.65 13.45 3.01
C LEU A 15 8.66 12.27 2.03
N CYS A 16 8.93 11.05 2.53
CA CYS A 16 8.97 9.84 1.71
C CYS A 16 7.59 9.19 1.59
N ASP A 17 7.44 8.29 0.62
CA ASP A 17 6.28 7.40 0.51
C ASP A 17 6.23 6.37 1.67
N ASP A 18 5.07 5.74 1.81
CA ASP A 18 4.76 4.79 2.88
C ASP A 18 5.67 3.54 2.84
N ASP A 19 5.99 3.02 1.65
CA ASP A 19 6.87 1.86 1.48
C ASP A 19 8.28 2.20 1.97
N THR A 20 8.82 3.35 1.59
CA THR A 20 10.14 3.82 2.07
C THR A 20 10.16 3.99 3.59
N ARG A 21 9.08 4.52 4.20
CA ARG A 21 8.98 4.65 5.66
C ARG A 21 9.04 3.28 6.33
N LEU A 22 8.26 2.31 5.83
CA LEU A 22 8.14 0.97 6.42
C LEU A 22 9.36 0.08 6.17
N GLN A 23 9.91 0.08 4.97
CA GLN A 23 10.95 -0.87 4.56
C GLN A 23 12.37 -0.39 4.86
N CYS A 24 12.59 0.93 4.94
CA CYS A 24 13.93 1.50 5.17
C CYS A 24 14.05 2.19 6.54
N VAL A 25 13.16 3.14 6.82
CA VAL A 25 13.33 4.02 7.99
C VAL A 25 12.98 3.31 9.29
N VAL A 26 11.83 2.65 9.34
CA VAL A 26 11.36 1.90 10.52
C VAL A 26 12.40 0.86 10.96
N PRO A 27 13.00 0.05 10.06
CA PRO A 27 14.01 -0.90 10.46
C PRO A 27 15.27 -0.29 11.04
N TYR A 28 15.74 0.81 10.45
CA TYR A 28 16.88 1.53 10.99
C TYR A 28 16.59 2.07 12.41
N LEU A 29 15.45 2.74 12.59
CA LEU A 29 15.07 3.29 13.90
C LEU A 29 14.93 2.20 14.96
N ALA A 30 14.38 1.04 14.59
CA ALA A 30 14.27 -0.11 15.47
C ALA A 30 15.63 -0.63 15.95
N THR A 31 16.70 -0.58 15.13
CA THR A 31 18.05 -0.94 15.60
C THR A 31 18.56 -0.01 16.71
N LEU A 32 18.09 1.24 16.75
CA LEU A 32 18.49 2.24 17.75
C LEU A 32 17.71 2.12 19.06
N VAL A 33 16.61 1.36 19.07
CA VAL A 33 15.80 1.11 20.28
C VAL A 33 16.59 0.32 21.33
N SER A 34 17.63 -0.43 20.92
CA SER A 34 18.52 -1.18 21.81
C SER A 34 19.89 -0.52 22.02
N ASP A 35 20.03 0.78 21.72
CA ASP A 35 21.31 1.49 21.88
C ASP A 35 21.75 1.57 23.36
N ALA A 36 23.06 1.57 23.59
CA ALA A 36 23.63 1.70 24.94
C ALA A 36 23.21 3.02 25.63
N SER A 37 23.05 4.10 24.86
CA SER A 37 22.63 5.40 25.39
C SER A 37 21.11 5.49 25.54
N ALA A 38 20.66 5.72 26.77
CA ALA A 38 19.25 5.99 27.09
C ALA A 38 18.64 7.10 26.22
N ALA A 39 19.40 8.19 26.01
CA ALA A 39 18.95 9.31 25.19
C ALA A 39 18.77 8.95 23.70
N VAL A 40 19.54 7.99 23.20
CA VAL A 40 19.37 7.45 21.84
C VAL A 40 18.15 6.54 21.80
N ARG A 41 17.96 5.65 22.78
CA ARG A 41 16.75 4.80 22.89
C ARG A 41 15.47 5.62 22.96
N CYS A 42 15.40 6.62 23.85
CA CYS A 42 14.24 7.53 23.94
C CYS A 42 13.93 8.18 22.60
N LEU A 43 14.94 8.75 21.94
CA LEU A 43 14.70 9.40 20.65
C LEU A 43 14.29 8.38 19.58
N ALA A 44 14.90 7.20 19.55
CA ALA A 44 14.56 6.14 18.62
C ALA A 44 13.09 5.71 18.77
N VAL A 45 12.61 5.50 20.00
CA VAL A 45 11.21 5.18 20.28
C VAL A 45 10.28 6.29 19.78
N ARG A 46 10.60 7.55 20.11
CA ARG A 46 9.81 8.71 19.66
C ARG A 46 9.73 8.80 18.14
N CYS A 47 10.86 8.67 17.47
CA CYS A 47 10.97 8.72 16.01
C CYS A 47 10.26 7.54 15.37
N LEU A 48 10.42 6.32 15.90
CA LEU A 48 9.76 5.12 15.40
C LEU A 48 8.24 5.29 15.45
N VAL A 49 7.70 5.71 16.60
CA VAL A 49 6.27 6.00 16.76
C VAL A 49 5.82 7.07 15.76
N ARG A 50 6.55 8.18 15.66
CA ARG A 50 6.21 9.29 14.76
C ARG A 50 6.16 8.84 13.29
N VAL A 51 7.17 8.10 12.84
CA VAL A 51 7.24 7.62 11.44
C VAL A 51 6.19 6.56 11.19
N THR A 52 6.06 5.53 12.04
CA THR A 52 5.08 4.47 11.87
C THR A 52 3.64 4.99 11.89
N CYS A 53 3.31 5.93 12.77
CA CYS A 53 1.96 6.52 12.80
C CYS A 53 1.66 7.46 11.63
N SER A 54 2.67 7.87 10.85
CA SER A 54 2.51 8.74 9.69
C SER A 54 2.26 7.99 8.38
N VAL A 55 2.42 6.67 8.40
CA VAL A 55 2.10 5.79 7.27
C VAL A 55 0.59 5.80 7.07
N GLN A 56 0.12 5.97 5.85
CA GLN A 56 -1.32 6.10 5.55
C GLN A 56 -1.90 4.84 4.90
N SER A 57 -1.09 4.13 4.12
CA SER A 57 -1.43 2.91 3.42
C SER A 57 -0.36 1.85 3.62
N ILE A 58 -0.76 0.59 3.67
CA ILE A 58 0.16 -0.55 3.84
C ILE A 58 -0.11 -1.54 2.72
N SER A 59 0.94 -1.93 2.02
CA SER A 59 0.85 -2.94 0.97
C SER A 59 0.41 -4.30 1.56
N PRO A 60 -0.28 -5.17 0.79
CA PRO A 60 -0.64 -6.50 1.29
C PRO A 60 0.57 -7.34 1.77
N SER A 61 1.75 -7.12 1.18
CA SER A 61 3.00 -7.77 1.58
C SER A 61 3.44 -7.36 2.99
N ASP A 62 3.14 -6.14 3.40
CA ASP A 62 3.53 -5.57 4.70
C ASP A 62 2.38 -5.59 5.72
N ALA A 63 1.26 -6.28 5.42
CA ALA A 63 0.05 -6.31 6.27
C ALA A 63 0.30 -6.74 7.72
N LYS A 64 1.37 -7.51 7.98
CA LYS A 64 1.76 -7.99 9.31
C LYS A 64 2.89 -7.19 9.95
N VAL A 65 3.33 -6.07 9.37
CA VAL A 65 4.49 -5.30 9.85
C VAL A 65 4.39 -4.94 11.35
N PHE A 66 3.20 -4.66 11.87
CA PHE A 66 3.02 -4.39 13.29
C PHE A 66 3.30 -5.62 14.17
N GLN A 67 2.83 -6.79 13.75
CA GLN A 67 2.89 -8.03 14.52
C GLN A 67 4.26 -8.69 14.42
N ASP A 68 4.79 -8.74 13.21
CA ASP A 68 6.04 -9.45 12.89
C ASP A 68 7.28 -8.58 13.19
N TYR A 69 7.12 -7.25 13.26
CA TYR A 69 8.24 -6.32 13.39
C TYR A 69 8.07 -5.26 14.48
N VAL A 70 7.13 -4.32 14.33
CA VAL A 70 7.08 -3.11 15.17
C VAL A 70 6.86 -3.45 16.65
N LEU A 71 5.87 -4.28 16.97
CA LEU A 71 5.56 -4.63 18.36
C LEU A 71 6.65 -5.50 19.01
N PRO A 72 7.21 -6.54 18.34
CA PRO A 72 8.36 -7.28 18.86
C PRO A 72 9.54 -6.38 19.23
N CYS A 73 9.88 -5.38 18.39
CA CYS A 73 10.98 -4.45 18.66
C CYS A 73 10.79 -3.61 19.93
N LEU A 74 9.54 -3.42 20.37
CA LEU A 74 9.22 -2.60 21.54
C LEU A 74 8.93 -3.42 22.80
N SER A 75 8.93 -4.75 22.71
CA SER A 75 8.47 -5.67 23.76
C SER A 75 9.26 -5.57 25.08
N LEU A 76 10.53 -5.20 25.01
CA LEU A 76 11.40 -5.10 26.19
C LEU A 76 11.37 -3.73 26.87
N LEU A 77 10.86 -2.70 26.19
CA LEU A 77 10.87 -1.32 26.68
C LEU A 77 10.05 -1.05 27.95
N PRO A 78 8.95 -1.77 28.25
CA PRO A 78 8.28 -1.66 29.55
C PRO A 78 9.21 -1.92 30.74
N ASN A 79 10.27 -2.72 30.53
CA ASN A 79 11.25 -3.09 31.55
C ASN A 79 12.61 -2.39 31.34
N ASP A 80 12.70 -1.35 30.50
CA ASP A 80 13.95 -0.62 30.31
C ASP A 80 14.44 -0.07 31.67
N PRO A 81 15.74 -0.16 31.99
CA PRO A 81 16.27 0.34 33.26
C PRO A 81 16.01 1.84 33.44
N GLU A 82 15.98 2.60 32.35
CA GLU A 82 15.88 4.05 32.38
C GLU A 82 14.41 4.48 32.31
N GLU A 83 13.98 5.23 33.35
CA GLU A 83 12.59 5.69 33.45
C GLU A 83 12.16 6.54 32.26
N SER A 84 13.07 7.39 31.75
CA SER A 84 12.80 8.23 30.59
C SER A 84 12.40 7.41 29.35
N VAL A 85 12.99 6.23 29.15
CA VAL A 85 12.67 5.34 28.02
C VAL A 85 11.28 4.72 28.23
N ARG A 86 10.97 4.28 29.46
CA ARG A 86 9.66 3.72 29.80
C ARG A 86 8.53 4.73 29.61
N VAL A 87 8.76 5.99 30.01
CA VAL A 87 7.80 7.10 29.81
C VAL A 87 7.57 7.35 28.32
N GLU A 88 8.63 7.38 27.52
CA GLU A 88 8.51 7.58 26.07
C GLU A 88 7.76 6.43 25.39
N TYR A 89 8.05 5.18 25.79
CA TYR A 89 7.30 4.00 25.33
C TYR A 89 5.81 4.11 25.68
N ALA A 90 5.47 4.43 26.92
CA ALA A 90 4.09 4.57 27.37
C ALA A 90 3.33 5.66 26.58
N ALA A 91 3.98 6.77 26.25
CA ALA A 91 3.41 7.84 25.44
C ALA A 91 3.20 7.44 23.96
N GLY A 92 3.96 6.46 23.47
CA GLY A 92 3.95 6.02 22.08
C GLY A 92 3.04 4.82 21.81
N ILE A 93 2.95 3.87 22.74
CA ILE A 93 2.31 2.56 22.48
C ILE A 93 0.82 2.68 22.14
N ALA A 94 0.09 3.60 22.78
CA ALA A 94 -1.31 3.84 22.47
C ALA A 94 -1.50 4.36 21.03
N LYS A 95 -0.60 5.22 20.55
CA LYS A 95 -0.64 5.77 19.17
C LYS A 95 -0.33 4.70 18.13
N LEU A 96 0.59 3.79 18.46
CA LEU A 96 0.90 2.64 17.62
C LEU A 96 -0.29 1.67 17.55
N ALA A 97 -0.96 1.41 18.66
CA ALA A 97 -2.16 0.57 18.69
C ALA A 97 -3.29 1.17 17.83
N GLU A 98 -3.49 2.49 17.91
CA GLU A 98 -4.45 3.20 17.07
C GLU A 98 -4.08 3.11 15.58
N ALA A 99 -2.81 3.32 15.23
CA ALA A 99 -2.34 3.17 13.85
C ALA A 99 -2.55 1.74 13.33
N ALA A 100 -2.16 0.72 14.10
CA ALA A 100 -2.37 -0.68 13.75
C ALA A 100 -3.85 -0.99 13.52
N HIS A 101 -4.74 -0.47 14.36
CA HIS A 101 -6.18 -0.64 14.19
C HIS A 101 -6.70 0.02 12.91
N ARG A 102 -6.27 1.27 12.61
CA ARG A 102 -6.66 1.96 11.37
C ARG A 102 -6.25 1.16 10.14
N HIS A 103 -5.00 0.68 10.10
CA HIS A 103 -4.50 -0.10 8.97
C HIS A 103 -5.19 -1.46 8.84
N LEU A 104 -5.46 -2.15 9.95
CA LEU A 104 -6.22 -3.39 9.90
C LEU A 104 -7.62 -3.18 9.33
N SER A 105 -8.28 -2.08 9.72
CA SER A 105 -9.62 -1.73 9.24
C SER A 105 -9.62 -1.43 7.73
N GLN A 106 -8.60 -0.71 7.24
CA GLN A 106 -8.41 -0.43 5.81
C GLN A 106 -8.20 -1.73 5.02
N LEU A 107 -7.28 -2.60 5.46
CA LEU A 107 -7.01 -3.87 4.80
C LEU A 107 -8.25 -4.78 4.72
N GLN A 108 -9.07 -4.80 5.76
CA GLN A 108 -10.33 -5.55 5.77
C GLN A 108 -11.36 -4.98 4.80
N HIS A 109 -11.42 -3.65 4.68
CA HIS A 109 -12.31 -2.97 3.74
C HIS A 109 -11.90 -3.25 2.29
N ASP A 110 -10.63 -3.03 1.95
CA ASP A 110 -10.07 -3.25 0.62
C ASP A 110 -10.25 -4.72 0.16
N ALA A 111 -10.04 -5.66 1.08
CA ALA A 111 -10.26 -7.08 0.82
C ALA A 111 -11.74 -7.41 0.53
N HIS A 112 -12.68 -6.76 1.22
CA HIS A 112 -14.11 -6.93 0.97
C HIS A 112 -14.51 -6.35 -0.39
N GLU A 113 -14.05 -5.15 -0.73
CA GLU A 113 -14.33 -4.52 -2.02
C GLU A 113 -13.83 -5.36 -3.20
N ALA A 114 -12.60 -5.91 -3.11
CA ALA A 114 -12.04 -6.78 -4.14
C ALA A 114 -12.91 -8.03 -4.43
N VAL A 115 -13.53 -8.61 -3.40
CA VAL A 115 -14.44 -9.75 -3.54
C VAL A 115 -15.76 -9.35 -4.21
N THR A 116 -16.31 -8.18 -3.85
CA THR A 116 -17.56 -7.69 -4.46
C THR A 116 -17.39 -7.31 -5.94
N ALA A 117 -16.24 -6.73 -6.31
CA ALA A 117 -15.90 -6.39 -7.69
C ALA A 117 -15.76 -7.64 -8.58
N THR A 118 -15.18 -8.72 -8.05
CA THR A 118 -15.04 -10.00 -8.78
C THR A 118 -16.39 -10.68 -9.04
N THR A 119 -17.39 -10.43 -8.19
CA THR A 119 -18.75 -11.00 -8.34
C THR A 119 -19.58 -10.21 -9.38
N GLN A 120 -19.23 -8.95 -9.68
CA GLN A 120 -19.87 -8.14 -10.72
C GLN A 120 -19.18 -8.31 -12.08
N LEU A 121 -19.17 -9.53 -12.62
CA LEU A 121 -19.06 -9.74 -14.08
C LEU A 121 -20.48 -9.83 -14.67
N PRO A 122 -20.75 -9.20 -15.83
CA PRO A 122 -22.11 -8.98 -16.29
C PRO A 122 -22.74 -10.29 -16.77
N ALA A 123 -23.86 -10.66 -16.15
CA ALA A 123 -24.83 -11.57 -16.73
C ALA A 123 -25.52 -10.90 -17.93
N ALA A 124 -24.85 -10.85 -19.08
CA ALA A 124 -25.46 -10.40 -20.33
C ALA A 124 -24.90 -11.18 -21.52
N GLY A 125 -25.66 -12.20 -21.96
CA GLY A 125 -25.76 -12.52 -23.38
C GLY A 125 -25.38 -13.94 -23.81
N ALA A 126 -26.26 -14.92 -23.60
CA ALA A 126 -26.62 -15.97 -24.57
C ALA A 126 -27.82 -16.77 -24.02
N PRO A 127 -28.68 -17.45 -24.83
CA PRO A 127 -28.68 -17.62 -26.29
C PRO A 127 -30.08 -17.47 -26.97
N ALA A 128 -30.14 -17.10 -28.25
CA ALA A 128 -31.23 -17.41 -29.19
C ALA A 128 -30.74 -16.94 -30.57
N GLY A 129 -30.75 -17.67 -31.67
CA GLY A 129 -31.69 -18.67 -32.20
C GLY A 129 -31.71 -18.38 -33.70
N GLY A 130 -31.71 -19.41 -34.54
CA GLY A 130 -31.30 -19.33 -35.96
C GLY A 130 -32.09 -18.35 -36.85
N SER A 131 -31.50 -18.01 -38.00
CA SER A 131 -32.07 -18.32 -39.34
C SER A 131 -31.23 -17.73 -40.49
N GLN A 132 -30.67 -18.66 -41.28
CA GLN A 132 -30.51 -18.70 -42.74
C GLN A 132 -29.67 -17.69 -43.57
N PRO A 133 -29.12 -18.16 -44.71
CA PRO A 133 -28.06 -17.52 -45.48
C PRO A 133 -28.58 -16.55 -46.56
N GLY A 134 -27.70 -15.63 -46.96
CA GLY A 134 -27.95 -14.61 -47.97
C GLY A 134 -28.23 -15.17 -49.36
N ASN A 135 -29.34 -14.72 -49.93
CA ASN A 135 -29.69 -14.87 -51.34
C ASN A 135 -29.13 -13.66 -52.10
N ALA A 136 -28.18 -13.88 -53.01
CA ALA A 136 -27.68 -12.87 -53.93
C ALA A 136 -28.56 -12.87 -55.20
N PRO A 137 -29.08 -11.73 -55.68
CA PRO A 137 -29.69 -11.69 -57.00
C PRO A 137 -28.63 -11.51 -58.07
N ALA A 138 -28.73 -12.38 -59.08
CA ALA A 138 -28.11 -12.24 -60.38
C ALA A 138 -28.73 -11.06 -61.15
N ALA A 139 -27.89 -10.28 -61.83
CA ALA A 139 -28.29 -9.44 -62.95
C ALA A 139 -27.17 -9.49 -64.00
N SER A 140 -27.47 -10.17 -65.10
CA SER A 140 -26.67 -10.25 -66.32
C SER A 140 -27.11 -9.17 -67.30
N GLU A 141 -26.16 -8.75 -68.15
CA GLU A 141 -26.37 -8.24 -69.53
C GLU A 141 -27.02 -6.84 -69.66
N GLN A 142 -26.64 -5.93 -70.58
CA GLN A 142 -25.98 -6.01 -71.88
C GLN A 142 -25.70 -4.57 -72.40
N GLY A 143 -24.62 -4.38 -73.20
CA GLY A 143 -24.49 -3.38 -74.29
C GLY A 143 -24.34 -1.89 -73.93
N GLN A 144 -23.73 -0.99 -74.71
CA GLN A 144 -23.05 -1.03 -76.01
C GLN A 144 -22.53 0.40 -76.33
N ALA A 145 -21.38 0.51 -77.02
CA ALA A 145 -20.86 1.65 -77.81
C ALA A 145 -20.59 3.00 -77.07
N GLY A 146 -19.62 3.86 -77.42
CA GLY A 146 -18.60 3.97 -78.48
C GLY A 146 -17.57 5.04 -78.03
N ALA A 147 -16.36 5.08 -78.61
CA ALA A 147 -15.89 6.14 -79.54
C ALA A 147 -15.86 7.56 -78.88
N GLU A 148 -14.80 8.39 -78.83
CA GLU A 148 -13.62 8.67 -79.68
C GLU A 148 -12.75 9.79 -79.02
N GLY A 149 -11.51 9.98 -79.51
CA GLY A 149 -10.70 11.24 -79.43
C GLY A 149 -9.68 11.32 -78.28
N SER A 150 -8.37 11.10 -78.45
CA SER A 150 -7.33 12.01 -79.04
C SER A 150 -7.42 13.46 -78.57
N ALA A 151 -6.36 14.18 -78.25
CA ALA A 151 -4.92 13.95 -78.10
C ALA A 151 -4.39 15.23 -77.41
#